data_AF-A0A8W8NLW9-F1
#
_entry.id   AF-A0A8W8NLW9-F1
#
_cell.length_a   1.000
_cell.length_b   1.000
_cell.length_c   1.000
_cell.angle_alpha   90.00
_cell.angle_beta   90.00
_cell.angle_gamma   90.00
#
_symmetry.space_group_name_H-M   'P 1'
#
loop_
_entity.id
_entity.type
_entity.pdbx_description
1 polymer ?
#
loop_
_entity_poly.entity_id
_entity_poly.type
_entity_poly.pdbx_seq_one_letter_code
_entity_poly.pdbx_strand_id
1 'polypeptide(L)'
;MRSPKTRFTPLKIASLVVGGIAIIVHITAVAYPEWDGIDAIWRPAPSAQLPIKAHASLWDLTVTDKSRKMFSPVREKRDTTWKEPIILMATTGIAAGVVGEGLIVLTALLQRCTKNFIVHLCANILSVTSIFCACE
;
A
#
# COMPACT_ATOMS: atom_id res chain seq x y z
N MET A 1 -6.83 -40.67 13.15
CA MET A 1 -7.17 -39.32 13.67
C MET A 1 -6.63 -38.27 12.70
N ARG A 2 -7.49 -37.59 11.93
CA ARG A 2 -7.07 -36.48 11.05
C ARG A 2 -7.17 -35.18 11.85
N SER A 3 -6.03 -34.55 12.12
CA SER A 3 -5.97 -33.23 12.76
C SER A 3 -6.80 -32.21 11.94
N PRO A 4 -7.63 -31.35 12.57
CA PRO A 4 -8.37 -30.32 11.87
C PRO A 4 -7.37 -29.30 11.33
N LYS A 5 -6.94 -29.49 10.08
CA LYS A 5 -6.07 -28.56 9.35
C LYS A 5 -6.66 -27.15 9.46
N THR A 6 -5.93 -26.28 10.15
CA THR A 6 -6.17 -24.84 10.20
C THR A 6 -6.34 -24.34 8.77
N ARG A 7 -7.55 -23.86 8.42
CA ARG A 7 -7.93 -23.46 7.05
C ARG A 7 -7.30 -22.15 6.56
N PHE A 8 -6.27 -21.65 7.27
CA PHE A 8 -5.41 -20.62 6.74
C PHE A 8 -4.34 -21.31 5.88
N THR A 9 -4.65 -21.48 4.61
CA THR A 9 -3.76 -22.09 3.64
C THR A 9 -2.45 -21.28 3.62
N PRO A 10 -1.27 -21.92 3.57
CA PRO A 10 0.01 -21.21 3.44
C PRO A 10 0.02 -20.16 2.31
N LEU A 11 -0.74 -20.45 1.25
CA LEU A 11 -0.98 -19.53 0.14
C LEU A 11 -1.62 -18.20 0.55
N LYS A 12 -2.61 -18.21 1.46
CA LYS A 12 -3.25 -16.97 1.95
C LYS A 12 -2.30 -16.12 2.79
N ILE A 13 -1.40 -16.76 3.52
CA ILE A 13 -0.37 -16.07 4.30
C ILE A 13 0.64 -15.45 3.35
N ALA A 14 1.14 -16.23 2.38
CA ALA A 14 2.07 -15.74 1.38
C ALA A 14 1.48 -14.57 0.57
N SER A 15 0.20 -14.64 0.16
CA SER A 15 -0.45 -13.55 -0.56
C SER A 15 -0.55 -12.27 0.26
N LEU A 16 -0.80 -12.39 1.57
CA LEU A 16 -0.93 -11.25 2.48
C LEU A 16 0.43 -10.61 2.79
N VAL A 17 1.48 -11.42 2.87
CA VAL A 17 2.86 -10.89 3.01
C VAL A 17 3.28 -10.17 1.72
N VAL A 18 3.08 -10.79 0.56
CA VAL A 18 3.46 -10.20 -0.73
C VAL A 18 2.63 -8.95 -1.03
N GLY A 19 1.32 -8.99 -0.78
CA GLY A 19 0.43 -7.85 -0.97
C GLY A 19 0.77 -6.69 -0.03
N GLY A 20 1.04 -6.96 1.25
CA GLY A 20 1.48 -5.95 2.21
C GLY A 20 2.80 -5.28 1.80
N ILE A 21 3.80 -6.07 1.37
CA ILE A 21 5.06 -5.52 0.83
C ILE A 21 4.78 -4.68 -0.42
N ALA A 22 3.93 -5.14 -1.33
CA ALA A 22 3.60 -4.39 -2.54
C ALA A 22 2.95 -3.02 -2.21
N ILE A 23 2.04 -2.97 -1.23
CA ILE A 23 1.42 -1.71 -0.78
C ILE A 23 2.47 -0.76 -0.19
N ILE A 24 3.36 -1.27 0.68
CA ILE A 24 4.44 -0.45 1.27
C ILE A 24 5.34 0.11 0.15
N VAL A 25 5.79 -0.74 -0.77
CA VAL A 25 6.62 -0.32 -1.90
C VAL A 25 5.89 0.75 -2.72
N HIS A 26 4.61 0.57 -3.00
CA HIS A 26 3.82 1.55 -3.76
C HIS A 26 3.71 2.90 -3.03
N ILE A 27 3.44 2.90 -1.73
CA ILE A 27 3.42 4.12 -0.90
C ILE A 27 4.80 4.80 -0.90
N THR A 28 5.88 4.03 -0.70
CA THR A 28 7.23 4.58 -0.70
C THR A 28 7.62 5.16 -2.05
N ALA A 29 7.21 4.53 -3.15
CA ALA A 29 7.41 5.07 -4.49
C ALA A 29 6.68 6.41 -4.63
N VAL A 30 5.39 6.48 -4.27
CA VAL A 30 4.60 7.73 -4.32
C VAL A 30 5.16 8.84 -3.44
N ALA A 31 5.72 8.50 -2.28
CA ALA A 31 6.33 9.45 -1.35
C ALA A 31 7.78 9.81 -1.71
N TYR A 32 8.38 9.13 -2.68
CA TYR A 32 9.79 9.32 -3.02
C TYR A 32 10.04 10.75 -3.53
N PRO A 33 11.09 11.44 -3.05
CA PRO A 33 11.33 12.84 -3.38
C PRO A 33 11.86 13.04 -4.81
N GLU A 34 12.33 12.00 -5.48
CA GLU A 34 12.94 12.08 -6.81
C GLU A 34 12.22 11.15 -7.78
N TRP A 35 11.07 11.61 -8.31
CA TRP A 35 10.33 10.89 -9.36
C TRP A 35 10.90 11.14 -10.75
N ASP A 36 11.35 12.37 -10.96
CA ASP A 36 11.94 12.82 -12.20
C ASP A 36 13.13 13.73 -11.87
N GLY A 37 14.17 13.67 -12.68
CA GLY A 37 15.43 14.30 -12.39
C GLY A 37 16.19 14.63 -13.67
N ILE A 38 16.70 15.86 -13.74
CA ILE A 38 17.62 16.28 -14.79
C ILE A 38 18.99 16.47 -14.15
N ASP A 39 19.95 15.64 -14.57
CA ASP A 39 21.38 15.82 -14.30
C ASP A 39 22.05 16.27 -15.59
N ALA A 40 22.20 17.58 -15.75
CA ALA A 40 22.73 18.18 -16.97
C ALA A 40 23.87 19.14 -16.66
N ILE A 41 24.89 19.14 -17.52
CA ILE A 41 25.97 20.11 -17.47
C ILE A 41 25.57 21.30 -18.34
N TRP A 42 25.25 22.43 -17.69
CA TRP A 42 24.94 23.66 -18.40
C TRP A 42 26.22 24.40 -18.77
N ARG A 43 26.32 24.79 -20.05
CA ARG A 43 27.50 25.45 -20.63
C ARG A 43 27.11 26.81 -21.23
N PRO A 44 27.00 27.88 -20.42
CA PRO A 44 26.69 29.21 -20.92
C PRO A 44 27.80 29.83 -21.78
N ALA A 45 29.04 29.40 -21.54
CA ALA A 45 30.22 29.89 -22.21
C ALA A 45 31.22 28.74 -22.40
N PRO A 46 32.12 28.81 -23.39
CA PRO A 46 33.09 27.74 -23.68
C PRO A 46 33.96 27.36 -22.47
N SER A 47 34.20 28.30 -21.55
CA SER A 47 35.03 28.14 -20.36
C SER A 47 34.24 27.86 -19.07
N ALA A 48 32.91 27.92 -19.08
CA ALA A 48 32.09 27.75 -17.89
C ALA A 48 31.21 26.50 -18.01
N GLN A 49 31.41 25.53 -17.11
CA GLN A 49 30.57 24.35 -16.97
C GLN A 49 29.98 24.34 -15.57
N LEU A 50 28.65 24.42 -15.47
CA LEU A 50 27.92 24.42 -14.21
C LEU A 50 26.98 23.21 -14.18
N PRO A 51 27.12 22.30 -13.20
CA PRO A 51 26.20 21.19 -13.05
C PRO A 51 24.85 21.71 -12.54
N ILE A 52 23.78 21.43 -13.29
CA ILE A 52 22.40 21.66 -12.87
C ILE A 52 21.81 20.32 -12.46
N LYS A 53 21.37 20.24 -11.20
CA LYS A 53 20.55 19.14 -10.69
C LYS A 53 19.17 19.68 -10.36
N ALA A 54 18.17 19.21 -11.08
CA ALA A 54 16.77 19.47 -10.77
C ALA A 54 16.11 18.15 -10.39
N HIS A 55 15.46 18.10 -9.24
CA HIS A 55 14.69 16.95 -8.80
C HIS A 55 13.21 17.34 -8.66
N ALA A 56 12.34 16.55 -9.26
CA ALA A 56 10.91 16.70 -9.14
C ALA A 56 10.35 15.52 -8.36
N SER A 57 9.70 15.79 -7.24
CA SER A 57 8.84 14.81 -6.59
C SER A 57 7.45 14.86 -7.20
N LEU A 58 6.63 13.85 -6.90
CA LEU A 58 5.23 13.82 -7.29
C LEU A 58 4.44 14.99 -6.68
N TRP A 59 4.83 15.43 -5.47
CA TRP A 59 4.09 16.40 -4.65
C TRP A 59 4.68 17.81 -4.65
N ASP A 60 5.99 17.91 -4.77
CA ASP A 60 6.77 19.14 -4.71
C ASP A 60 7.93 19.11 -5.72
N LEU A 61 8.40 20.28 -6.18
CA LEU A 61 9.50 20.38 -7.13
C LEU A 61 10.65 21.12 -6.48
N THR A 62 11.77 20.43 -6.25
CA THR A 62 12.94 21.01 -5.55
C THR A 62 14.09 21.19 -6.54
N VAL A 63 14.43 22.44 -6.85
CA VAL A 63 15.58 22.75 -7.72
C VAL A 63 16.78 23.04 -6.84
N THR A 64 17.84 22.24 -6.95
CA THR A 64 19.08 22.44 -6.19
C THR A 64 20.13 23.09 -7.09
N ASP A 65 20.14 24.43 -7.12
CA ASP A 65 21.09 25.20 -7.93
C ASP A 65 22.31 25.62 -7.08
N LYS A 66 23.51 25.11 -7.42
CA LYS A 66 24.77 25.52 -6.78
C LYS A 66 25.24 26.92 -7.19
N SER A 67 24.66 27.52 -8.23
CA SER A 67 25.07 28.83 -8.77
C SER A 67 24.53 30.03 -7.98
N ARG A 68 23.69 29.80 -6.95
CA ARG A 68 23.10 30.80 -6.03
C ARG A 68 22.34 31.98 -6.65
N LYS A 69 22.28 32.15 -7.99
CA LYS A 69 21.68 33.33 -8.64
C LYS A 69 20.97 33.07 -9.97
N MET A 70 21.06 31.87 -10.55
CA MET A 70 20.63 31.68 -11.95
C MET A 70 19.17 31.29 -12.08
N PHE A 71 18.68 30.41 -11.19
CA PHE A 71 17.27 30.09 -11.10
C PHE A 71 16.75 30.59 -9.76
N SER A 72 15.98 31.67 -9.80
CA SER A 72 15.20 32.12 -8.64
C SER A 72 14.30 30.94 -8.21
N PRO A 73 14.09 30.66 -6.91
CA PRO A 73 13.18 29.61 -6.43
C PRO A 73 11.70 29.97 -6.70
N VAL A 74 11.45 30.79 -7.71
CA VAL A 74 10.13 31.16 -8.18
C VAL A 74 9.49 29.88 -8.66
N ARG A 75 8.49 29.47 -7.88
CA ARG A 75 7.45 28.52 -8.25
C ARG A 75 6.71 29.09 -9.45
N GLU A 76 7.34 29.13 -10.62
CA GLU A 76 6.59 29.31 -11.85
C GLU A 76 5.59 28.16 -11.91
N LYS A 77 4.33 28.53 -12.06
CA LYS A 77 3.18 27.63 -12.12
C LYS A 77 3.30 26.80 -13.39
N ARG A 78 4.20 25.81 -13.37
CA ARG A 78 4.41 24.87 -14.46
C ARG A 78 3.16 24.02 -14.61
N ASP A 79 2.88 23.65 -15.84
CA ASP A 79 1.80 22.74 -16.16
C ASP A 79 2.04 21.37 -15.51
N THR A 80 1.38 21.13 -14.38
CA THR A 80 1.40 19.85 -13.64
C THR A 80 0.24 18.94 -14.03
N THR A 81 -0.51 19.25 -15.10
CA THR A 81 -1.72 18.49 -15.47
C THR A 81 -1.40 17.03 -15.78
N TRP A 82 -0.17 16.73 -16.21
CA TRP A 82 0.31 15.35 -16.41
C TRP A 82 0.47 14.54 -15.12
N LYS A 83 0.62 15.19 -13.95
CA LYS A 83 0.77 14.51 -12.65
C LYS A 83 -0.57 14.05 -12.08
N GLU A 84 -1.66 14.77 -12.35
CA GLU A 84 -2.99 14.46 -11.84
C GLU A 84 -3.44 13.00 -12.11
N PRO A 85 -3.35 12.46 -13.34
CA PRO A 85 -3.75 11.08 -13.58
C PRO A 85 -2.86 10.07 -12.86
N ILE A 86 -1.57 10.38 -12.68
CA ILE A 86 -0.61 9.52 -11.98
C ILE A 86 -0.95 9.47 -10.48
N ILE A 87 -1.21 10.64 -9.87
CA ILE A 87 -1.62 10.74 -8.46
C ILE A 87 -2.94 10.01 -8.24
N LEU A 88 -3.92 10.20 -9.13
CA LEU A 88 -5.21 9.53 -9.06
C LEU A 88 -5.06 8.00 -9.15
N MET A 89 -4.28 7.51 -10.12
CA MET A 89 -4.03 6.08 -10.27
C MET A 89 -3.34 5.49 -9.04
N ALA A 90 -2.31 6.17 -8.52
CA ALA A 90 -1.53 5.70 -7.38
C ALA A 90 -2.36 5.68 -6.09
N THR A 91 -3.11 6.74 -5.81
CA THR A 91 -3.98 6.82 -4.62
C THR A 91 -5.11 5.78 -4.69
N THR A 92 -5.71 5.58 -5.86
CA THR A 92 -6.73 4.54 -6.08
C THR A 92 -6.14 3.14 -5.91
N GLY A 93 -4.92 2.91 -6.40
CA GLY A 93 -4.20 1.63 -6.24
C GLY A 93 -3.92 1.29 -4.77
N ILE A 94 -3.47 2.27 -3.97
CA ILE A 94 -3.26 2.11 -2.53
C ILE A 94 -4.59 1.77 -1.84
N ALA A 95 -5.65 2.54 -2.13
CA ALA A 95 -6.96 2.31 -1.52
C ALA A 95 -7.51 0.91 -1.83
N ALA A 96 -7.46 0.51 -3.11
CA ALA A 96 -7.88 -0.82 -3.53
C ALA A 96 -7.05 -1.94 -2.88
N GLY A 97 -5.72 -1.77 -2.77
CA GLY A 97 -4.84 -2.71 -2.11
C GLY A 97 -5.18 -2.90 -0.63
N VAL A 98 -5.32 -1.80 0.11
CA VAL A 98 -5.66 -1.83 1.55
C VAL A 98 -7.02 -2.49 1.78
N VAL A 99 -8.04 -2.16 0.97
CA VAL A 99 -9.37 -2.78 1.06
C VAL A 99 -9.30 -4.28 0.74
N GLY A 100 -8.54 -4.66 -0.29
CA GLY A 100 -8.35 -6.06 -0.69
C GLY A 100 -7.70 -6.90 0.42
N GLU A 101 -6.62 -6.42 1.03
CA GLU A 101 -5.99 -7.11 2.16
C GLU A 101 -6.91 -7.16 3.38
N GLY A 102 -7.61 -6.07 3.67
CA GLY A 102 -8.61 -6.00 4.74
C GLY A 102 -9.71 -7.06 4.59
N LEU A 103 -10.20 -7.28 3.37
CA LEU A 103 -11.17 -8.34 3.05
C LEU A 103 -10.62 -9.75 3.29
N ILE A 104 -9.34 -10.00 2.96
CA ILE A 104 -8.72 -11.31 3.21
C ILE A 104 -8.63 -11.58 4.72
N VAL A 105 -8.23 -10.58 5.50
CA VAL A 105 -8.20 -10.68 6.98
C VAL A 105 -9.62 -10.84 7.54
N LEU A 106 -10.58 -10.05 7.05
CA LEU A 106 -11.96 -10.09 7.52
C LEU A 106 -12.59 -11.46 7.24
N THR A 107 -12.40 -12.02 6.05
CA THR A 107 -12.90 -13.36 5.72
C THR A 107 -12.24 -14.46 6.57
N ALA A 108 -10.96 -14.29 6.94
CA ALA A 108 -10.28 -15.16 7.91
C ALA A 108 -10.97 -15.14 9.28
N LEU A 109 -11.25 -13.94 9.78
CA LEU A 109 -11.86 -13.70 11.08
C LEU A 109 -13.30 -14.20 11.10
N LEU A 110 -14.10 -13.87 10.10
CA LEU A 110 -15.46 -14.37 9.93
C LEU A 110 -15.47 -15.90 9.92
N GLN A 111 -14.59 -16.53 9.16
CA GLN A 111 -14.51 -18.00 9.14
C GLN A 111 -14.17 -18.61 10.51
N ARG A 112 -13.37 -17.91 11.34
CA ARG A 112 -13.06 -18.33 12.71
C ARG A 112 -14.25 -18.11 13.65
N CYS A 113 -14.90 -16.95 13.57
CA CYS A 113 -16.08 -16.61 14.36
C CYS A 113 -17.26 -17.53 14.06
N THR A 114 -17.56 -17.79 12.78
CA THR A 114 -18.65 -18.69 12.37
C THR A 114 -18.40 -20.12 12.85
N LYS A 115 -17.16 -20.62 12.80
CA LYS A 115 -16.83 -21.94 13.33
C LYS A 115 -17.02 -22.02 14.85
N ASN A 116 -16.54 -21.03 15.59
CA ASN A 116 -16.71 -21.00 17.04
C ASN A 116 -18.19 -20.89 17.43
N PHE A 117 -18.97 -20.08 16.69
CA PHE A 117 -20.41 -19.94 16.89
C PHE A 117 -21.15 -21.26 16.63
N ILE A 118 -20.87 -21.93 15.50
CA ILE A 118 -21.50 -23.22 15.17
C ILE A 118 -21.14 -24.30 16.21
N VAL A 119 -19.89 -24.38 16.67
CA VAL A 119 -19.49 -25.34 17.70
C VAL A 119 -20.25 -25.07 19.01
N HIS A 120 -20.38 -23.81 19.42
CA HIS A 120 -21.17 -23.45 20.60
C HIS A 120 -22.65 -23.80 20.45
N LEU A 121 -23.23 -23.56 19.27
CA LEU A 121 -24.61 -23.91 18.98
C LEU A 121 -24.83 -25.42 19.05
N CYS A 122 -23.94 -26.21 18.42
CA CYS A 122 -24.01 -27.67 18.47
C CYS A 122 -23.81 -28.22 19.90
N ALA A 123 -22.90 -27.63 20.68
CA ALA A 123 -22.70 -28.02 22.08
C ALA A 123 -23.95 -27.75 22.93
N ASN A 124 -24.60 -26.60 22.73
CA ASN A 124 -25.84 -26.27 23.44
C ASN A 124 -27.00 -27.18 23.03
N ILE A 125 -27.13 -27.53 21.74
CA ILE A 125 -28.17 -28.46 21.27
C ILE A 125 -27.94 -29.87 21.85
N LEU A 126 -26.71 -30.36 21.87
CA LEU A 126 -26.35 -31.65 22.48
C LEU A 126 -26.61 -31.68 23.98
N SER A 127 -26.29 -30.59 24.69
CA SER A 127 -26.61 -30.41 26.12
C SER A 127 -28.12 -30.51 26.36
N VAL A 128 -28.92 -29.73 25.62
CA VAL A 128 -30.38 -29.71 25.81
C VAL A 128 -30.99 -31.09 25.50
N THR A 129 -30.58 -31.73 24.41
CA THR A 129 -31.06 -33.08 24.06
C THR A 129 -30.66 -34.13 25.08
N SER A 130 -29.47 -34.06 25.66
CA SER A 130 -29.04 -34.97 26.74
C SER A 130 -29.84 -34.81 28.04
N ILE A 131 -30.26 -33.57 28.37
CA ILE A 131 -31.12 -33.30 29.53
C ILE A 131 -32.52 -33.87 29.29
N PHE A 132 -33.08 -33.68 28.08
CA PHE A 132 -34.39 -34.24 27.74
C PHE A 132 -34.40 -35.78 27.76
N CYS A 133 -33.36 -36.45 27.27
CA CYS A 133 -33.25 -37.91 27.36
C CYS A 133 -32.97 -38.46 28.76
N ALA A 134 -32.50 -37.63 29.71
CA ALA A 134 -32.30 -38.05 31.10
C ALA A 134 -33.53 -37.82 31.99
N CYS A 135 -34.55 -37.12 31.47
CA CYS A 135 -35.81 -36.85 32.16
C CYS A 135 -36.93 -37.86 31.83
N GLU A 136 -36.65 -38.84 30.96
CA GLU A 136 -37.54 -39.94 30.57
C GLU A 136 -37.11 -41.24 31.25
#